data_AF-A0A8H6KHE5-F1
#
_entry.id   AF-A0A8H6KHE5-F1
#
_cell.length_a   1.000
_cell.length_b   1.000
_cell.length_c   1.000
_cell.angle_alpha   90.00
_cell.angle_beta   90.00
_cell.angle_gamma   90.00
#
_symmetry.space_group_name_H-M   'P 1'
#
loop_
_entity.id
_entity.type
_entity.pdbx_description
1 polymer ?
#
loop_
_entity_poly.entity_id
_entity_poly.type
_entity_poly.pdbx_seq_one_letter_code
_entity_poly.pdbx_strand_id
1 'polypeptide(L)'
;MFRLKAATPRYARLLLAGSLPLVSATPALKLAAAAPTGKRTAIMFRPAKVSKFERAKRERDEEERKRKHQEELDRLLKENNQANVEKRSLSEFEAHFKRIGRRHGNPKEMHRIYSDYVERLIRLTPAALHEIATLFESFPNKIRSEFSLMLDMLNSAAALGYGPSALSCAKTLLLIHNKHGLRYNYWDPGWKSTRTEVEKLIKENRDPHACVIQGLIYYRTGDDELNTQRALAAFKRAELLSQDAAKFEWHETLYTKQADLYQRLGDEDAAVKAMEELVDWDYAMGHYRLAMMRPDHPERYILLVKAAMSGLPKAIEPLMLHCLSTSQRVAAADPQLAAEWRRNAEEWGRLDQHMKERDQKWMEGLKRREEMIRKRNEEQAESKK
;
A
#
# COMPACT_ATOMS: atom_id res chain seq x y z
N MET A 1 -13.82 30.38 32.17
CA MET A 1 -14.43 30.67 30.85
C MET A 1 -13.28 30.85 29.85
N PHE A 2 -12.86 29.78 29.15
CA PHE A 2 -11.77 29.84 28.16
C PHE A 2 -12.33 29.66 26.75
N ARG A 3 -12.21 30.71 25.91
CA ARG A 3 -12.53 30.70 24.48
C ARG A 3 -11.32 30.15 23.71
N LEU A 4 -11.53 29.07 22.96
CA LEU A 4 -10.58 28.54 21.97
C LEU A 4 -10.46 29.51 20.79
N LYS A 5 -9.51 30.44 20.85
CA LYS A 5 -8.93 31.07 19.66
C LYS A 5 -7.64 30.32 19.32
N ALA A 6 -7.61 29.71 18.14
CA ALA A 6 -6.45 29.18 17.45
C ALA A 6 -5.51 28.29 18.30
N ALA A 7 -5.64 26.97 18.12
CA ALA A 7 -4.54 26.06 18.39
C ALA A 7 -3.31 26.56 17.61
N THR A 8 -2.38 27.19 18.33
CA THR A 8 -1.16 27.74 17.75
C THR A 8 -0.18 26.60 17.47
N PRO A 9 0.63 26.66 16.39
CA PRO A 9 1.58 25.61 15.99
C PRO A 9 2.72 25.34 16.99
N ARG A 10 2.71 25.97 18.17
CA ARG A 10 3.78 25.88 19.17
C ARG A 10 3.71 24.61 20.02
N TYR A 11 2.51 24.06 20.30
CA TYR A 11 2.42 22.78 21.02
C TYR A 11 2.70 21.56 20.13
N ALA A 12 2.41 21.65 18.84
CA ALA A 12 2.83 20.63 17.88
C ALA A 12 4.36 20.62 17.68
N ARG A 13 5.05 21.78 17.77
CA ARG A 13 6.51 21.86 17.63
C ARG A 13 7.30 21.43 18.86
N LEU A 14 6.75 21.54 20.08
CA LEU A 14 7.45 21.12 21.30
C LEU A 14 7.40 19.60 21.52
N LEU A 15 6.44 18.89 20.94
CA LEU A 15 6.39 17.41 20.95
C LEU A 15 7.09 16.78 19.72
N LEU A 16 7.35 17.55 18.66
CA LEU A 16 8.18 17.18 17.51
C LEU A 16 9.68 17.51 17.70
N ALA A 17 10.05 18.11 18.83
CA ALA A 17 11.44 18.49 19.16
C ALA A 17 12.15 17.45 20.03
N GLY A 18 11.77 16.17 19.89
CA GLY A 18 12.65 15.06 20.25
C GLY A 18 13.83 15.06 19.29
N SER A 19 14.84 15.86 19.64
CA SER A 19 16.15 15.91 19.00
C SER A 19 16.69 14.49 18.83
N LEU A 20 16.73 14.03 17.58
CA LEU A 20 17.56 12.90 17.16
C LEU A 20 19.01 13.22 17.57
N PRO A 21 19.72 12.35 18.30
CA PRO A 21 21.16 12.35 18.16
C PRO A 21 21.46 11.96 16.70
N LEU A 22 22.16 12.84 15.98
CA LEU A 22 22.92 12.44 14.80
C LEU A 22 23.80 11.28 15.25
N VAL A 23 23.44 10.06 14.84
CA VAL A 23 24.36 8.92 14.93
C VAL A 23 25.53 9.28 14.03
N SER A 24 26.65 9.53 14.68
CA SER A 24 27.97 9.78 14.12
C SER A 24 28.26 8.81 12.99
N ALA A 25 28.86 9.34 11.92
CA ALA A 25 29.49 8.58 10.86
C ALA A 25 30.22 7.35 11.40
N THR A 26 29.66 6.16 11.15
CA THR A 26 30.38 4.92 11.31
C THR A 26 31.46 4.88 10.23
N PRO A 27 32.73 4.67 10.57
CA PRO A 27 33.81 4.66 9.61
C PRO A 27 33.58 3.53 8.60
N ALA A 28 33.92 3.81 7.34
CA ALA A 28 33.89 2.82 6.26
C ALA A 28 34.64 1.55 6.70
N LEU A 29 33.87 0.50 7.01
CA LEU A 29 34.39 -0.85 7.14
C LEU A 29 34.92 -1.23 5.75
N LYS A 30 36.24 -1.16 5.60
CA LYS A 30 36.96 -1.88 4.54
C LYS A 30 36.69 -3.37 4.77
N LEU A 31 35.66 -3.89 4.12
CA LEU A 31 35.49 -5.33 3.94
C LEU A 31 36.72 -5.84 3.19
N ALA A 32 37.62 -6.49 3.92
CA ALA A 32 38.63 -7.34 3.35
C ALA A 32 37.91 -8.44 2.56
N ALA A 33 38.09 -8.43 1.25
CA ALA A 33 37.62 -9.49 0.38
C ALA A 33 38.24 -10.82 0.85
N ALA A 34 37.42 -11.69 1.44
CA ALA A 34 37.79 -13.07 1.66
C ALA A 34 37.98 -13.73 0.28
N ALA A 35 39.22 -14.08 -0.05
CA ALA A 35 39.55 -14.80 -1.26
C ALA A 35 38.90 -16.20 -1.20
N PRO A 36 38.04 -16.59 -2.17
CA PRO A 36 37.61 -17.96 -2.28
C PRO A 36 38.76 -18.79 -2.88
N THR A 37 39.57 -19.40 -2.02
CA THR A 37 40.48 -20.49 -2.39
C THR A 37 39.66 -21.76 -2.64
N GLY A 38 38.95 -21.78 -3.76
CA GLY A 38 38.34 -22.98 -4.31
C GLY A 38 38.72 -23.07 -5.78
N LYS A 39 39.71 -23.92 -6.10
CA LYS A 39 40.04 -24.29 -7.47
C LYS A 39 38.84 -25.07 -8.06
N ARG A 40 37.80 -24.36 -8.49
CA ARG A 40 36.80 -24.89 -9.41
C ARG A 40 37.48 -24.97 -10.77
N THR A 41 37.77 -26.20 -11.21
CA THR A 41 38.04 -26.52 -12.60
C THR A 41 36.91 -25.94 -13.45
N ALA A 42 37.16 -24.78 -14.04
CA ALA A 42 36.31 -24.21 -15.07
C ALA A 42 36.42 -25.13 -16.28
N ILE A 43 35.51 -26.10 -16.37
CA ILE A 43 35.20 -26.76 -17.64
C ILE A 43 34.62 -25.64 -18.51
N MET A 44 35.47 -25.02 -19.33
CA MET A 44 35.08 -24.09 -20.36
C MET A 44 34.22 -24.83 -21.37
N PHE A 45 32.92 -24.94 -21.08
CA PHE A 45 31.93 -25.26 -22.08
C PHE A 45 31.97 -24.11 -23.09
N ARG A 46 32.65 -24.34 -24.22
CA ARG A 46 32.50 -23.49 -25.40
C ARG A 46 31.00 -23.49 -25.73
N PRO A 47 30.32 -22.33 -25.69
CA PRO A 47 28.93 -22.28 -26.13
C PRO A 47 28.88 -22.82 -27.56
N ALA A 48 28.07 -23.85 -27.77
CA ALA A 48 27.84 -24.40 -29.09
C ALA A 48 27.49 -23.24 -30.03
N LYS A 49 28.12 -23.19 -31.21
CA LYS A 49 27.82 -22.18 -32.23
C LYS A 49 26.37 -22.37 -32.65
N VAL A 50 25.47 -21.62 -32.01
CA VAL A 50 24.07 -21.48 -32.40
C VAL A 50 24.06 -21.13 -33.88
N SER A 51 23.36 -21.92 -34.70
CA SER A 51 23.44 -21.74 -36.14
C SER A 51 22.88 -20.35 -36.51
N LYS A 52 23.41 -19.75 -37.59
CA LYS A 52 22.90 -18.45 -38.10
C LYS A 52 21.38 -18.49 -38.33
N PHE A 53 20.85 -19.66 -38.66
CA PHE A 53 19.42 -19.92 -38.84
C PHE A 53 18.64 -19.86 -37.51
N GLU A 54 19.14 -20.51 -36.45
CA GLU A 54 18.51 -20.47 -35.12
C GLU A 54 18.47 -19.05 -34.54
N ARG A 55 19.51 -18.25 -34.79
CA ARG A 55 19.54 -16.85 -34.36
C ARG A 55 18.49 -16.02 -35.10
N ALA A 56 18.42 -16.14 -36.43
CA ALA A 56 17.43 -15.43 -37.24
C ALA A 56 15.99 -15.86 -36.91
N LYS A 57 15.77 -17.14 -36.58
CA LYS A 57 14.47 -17.63 -36.12
C LYS A 57 14.08 -16.99 -34.79
N ARG A 58 14.99 -16.95 -33.81
CA ARG A 58 14.74 -16.29 -32.51
C ARG A 58 14.42 -14.81 -32.67
N GLU A 59 15.14 -14.10 -33.54
CA GLU A 59 14.90 -12.69 -33.83
C GLU A 59 13.51 -12.46 -34.44
N ARG A 60 13.10 -13.27 -35.43
CA ARG A 60 11.73 -13.20 -35.99
C ARG A 60 10.66 -13.54 -34.96
N ASP A 61 10.86 -14.60 -34.17
CA ASP A 61 9.92 -15.00 -33.13
C ASP A 61 9.77 -13.90 -32.06
N GLU A 62 10.85 -13.17 -31.76
CA GLU A 62 10.84 -12.04 -30.83
C GLU A 62 10.15 -10.80 -31.43
N GLU A 63 10.40 -10.47 -32.69
CA GLU A 63 9.70 -9.39 -33.40
C GLU A 63 8.20 -9.66 -33.52
N GLU A 64 7.81 -10.89 -33.87
CA GLU A 64 6.40 -11.27 -33.95
C GLU A 64 5.72 -11.20 -32.57
N ARG A 65 6.42 -11.61 -31.50
CA ARG A 65 5.93 -11.42 -30.12
C ARG A 65 5.74 -9.95 -29.79
N LYS A 66 6.70 -9.08 -30.13
CA LYS A 66 6.59 -7.63 -29.93
C LYS A 66 5.42 -7.03 -30.71
N ARG A 67 5.20 -7.47 -31.95
CA ARG A 67 4.07 -7.01 -32.77
C ARG A 67 2.73 -7.44 -32.19
N LYS A 68 2.56 -8.73 -31.89
CA LYS A 68 1.34 -9.26 -31.25
C LYS A 68 1.06 -8.57 -29.91
N HIS A 69 2.12 -8.30 -29.15
CA HIS A 69 2.03 -7.60 -27.89
C HIS A 69 1.58 -6.14 -28.06
N GLN A 70 2.08 -5.44 -29.07
CA GLN A 70 1.61 -4.09 -29.43
C GLN A 70 0.16 -4.10 -29.93
N GLU A 71 -0.23 -5.08 -30.75
CA GLU A 71 -1.62 -5.24 -31.21
C GLU A 71 -2.59 -5.51 -30.04
N GLU A 72 -2.18 -6.34 -29.07
CA GLU A 72 -2.95 -6.59 -27.85
C GLU A 72 -3.05 -5.33 -26.98
N LEU A 73 -1.97 -4.57 -26.85
CA LEU A 73 -1.98 -3.27 -26.17
C LEU A 73 -2.99 -2.34 -26.84
N ASP A 74 -2.91 -2.16 -28.15
CA ASP A 74 -3.82 -1.28 -28.89
C ASP A 74 -5.29 -1.72 -28.72
N ARG A 75 -5.56 -3.04 -28.66
CA ARG A 75 -6.89 -3.58 -28.35
C ARG A 75 -7.35 -3.23 -26.94
N LEU A 76 -6.52 -3.49 -25.92
CA LEU A 76 -6.84 -3.20 -24.53
C LEU A 76 -7.06 -1.70 -24.31
N LEU A 77 -6.24 -0.86 -24.94
CA LEU A 77 -6.42 0.60 -24.91
C LEU A 77 -7.76 0.99 -25.57
N LYS A 78 -8.13 0.37 -26.69
CA LYS A 78 -9.42 0.65 -27.34
C LYS A 78 -10.62 0.25 -26.48
N GLU A 79 -10.54 -0.87 -25.78
CA GLU A 79 -11.57 -1.33 -24.84
C GLU A 79 -11.67 -0.39 -23.62
N ASN A 80 -10.53 0.07 -23.09
CA ASN A 80 -10.49 0.92 -21.89
C ASN A 80 -10.93 2.38 -22.16
N ASN A 81 -10.73 2.89 -23.39
CA ASN A 81 -11.22 4.21 -23.84
C ASN A 81 -12.76 4.35 -23.78
N GLN A 82 -13.51 3.27 -23.62
CA GLN A 82 -14.98 3.33 -23.48
C GLN A 82 -15.43 3.65 -22.04
N ALA A 83 -14.54 3.59 -21.06
CA ALA A 83 -14.84 4.05 -19.71
C ALA A 83 -14.80 5.59 -19.69
N ASN A 84 -15.98 6.23 -19.70
CA ASN A 84 -16.11 7.66 -19.44
C ASN A 84 -15.63 7.98 -18.01
N VAL A 85 -14.32 8.17 -17.82
CA VAL A 85 -13.77 8.66 -16.55
C VAL A 85 -13.88 10.18 -16.55
N GLU A 86 -14.74 10.71 -15.68
CA GLU A 86 -14.81 12.14 -15.46
C GLU A 86 -13.47 12.66 -14.92
N LYS A 87 -12.90 13.67 -15.58
CA LYS A 87 -11.63 14.25 -15.16
C LYS A 87 -11.80 15.11 -13.91
N ARG A 88 -10.87 15.01 -12.97
CA ARG A 88 -10.71 16.00 -11.92
C ARG A 88 -10.28 17.33 -12.51
N SER A 89 -10.81 18.41 -11.95
CA SER A 89 -10.30 19.74 -12.24
C SER A 89 -8.85 19.87 -11.76
N LEU A 90 -8.08 20.76 -12.41
CA LEU A 90 -6.70 21.02 -12.02
C LEU A 90 -6.61 21.48 -10.55
N SER A 91 -7.54 22.33 -10.10
CA SER A 91 -7.58 22.84 -8.73
C SER A 91 -7.78 21.74 -7.70
N GLU A 92 -8.69 20.79 -7.96
CA GLU A 92 -8.86 19.61 -7.11
C GLU A 92 -7.57 18.77 -7.09
N PHE A 93 -6.98 18.52 -8.26
CA PHE A 93 -5.75 17.74 -8.36
C PHE A 93 -4.57 18.38 -7.60
N GLU A 94 -4.36 19.69 -7.76
CA GLU A 94 -3.34 20.46 -7.04
C GLU A 94 -3.57 20.41 -5.51
N ALA A 95 -4.82 20.56 -5.07
CA ALA A 95 -5.17 20.45 -3.65
C ALA A 95 -4.82 19.07 -3.08
N HIS A 96 -5.02 18.01 -3.86
CA HIS A 96 -4.64 16.64 -3.49
C HIS A 96 -3.13 16.43 -3.50
N PHE A 97 -2.43 16.89 -4.54
CA PHE A 97 -0.98 16.78 -4.66
C PHE A 97 -0.27 17.47 -3.50
N LYS A 98 -0.77 18.63 -3.07
CA LYS A 98 -0.27 19.34 -1.89
C LYS A 98 -0.53 18.56 -0.60
N ARG A 99 -1.70 17.92 -0.47
CA ARG A 99 -2.10 17.16 0.73
C ARG A 99 -1.24 15.92 0.94
N ILE A 100 -0.87 15.21 -0.12
CA ILE A 100 0.00 14.02 -0.04
C ILE A 100 1.47 14.37 0.24
N GLY A 101 1.84 15.65 0.23
CA GLY A 101 3.19 16.09 0.59
C GLY A 101 4.29 15.60 -0.36
N ARG A 102 3.96 15.23 -1.61
CA ARG A 102 4.98 14.82 -2.58
C ARG A 102 5.90 16.00 -2.87
N ARG A 103 7.19 15.80 -2.58
CA ARG A 103 8.26 16.79 -2.79
C ARG A 103 8.77 16.81 -4.23
N HIS A 104 8.43 15.79 -5.01
CA HIS A 104 8.91 15.60 -6.38
C HIS A 104 7.73 15.53 -7.35
N GLY A 105 7.86 16.22 -8.47
CA GLY A 105 6.85 16.33 -9.53
C GLY A 105 6.12 17.68 -9.52
N ASN A 106 5.85 18.22 -10.71
CA ASN A 106 5.03 19.42 -10.89
C ASN A 106 3.55 19.00 -10.95
N PRO A 107 2.66 19.50 -10.06
CA PRO A 107 1.26 19.08 -10.03
C PRO A 107 0.51 19.41 -11.33
N LYS A 108 0.87 20.49 -12.03
CA LYS A 108 0.30 20.83 -13.34
C LYS A 108 0.74 19.86 -14.42
N GLU A 109 1.99 19.42 -14.38
CA GLU A 109 2.52 18.43 -15.32
C GLU A 109 1.88 17.06 -15.08
N MET A 110 1.75 16.64 -13.81
CA MET A 110 1.08 15.39 -13.46
C MET A 110 -0.41 15.44 -13.79
N HIS A 111 -1.08 16.59 -13.60
CA HIS A 111 -2.47 16.78 -14.03
C HIS A 111 -2.60 16.78 -15.55
N ARG A 112 -1.64 17.37 -16.28
CA ARG A 112 -1.58 17.30 -17.74
C ARG A 112 -1.43 15.85 -18.19
N ILE A 113 -0.47 15.11 -17.63
CA ILE A 113 -0.27 13.67 -17.95
C ILE A 113 -1.54 12.86 -17.59
N TYR A 114 -2.19 13.15 -16.46
CA TYR A 114 -3.46 12.56 -16.08
C TYR A 114 -4.56 12.87 -17.11
N SER A 115 -4.68 14.13 -17.52
CA SER A 115 -5.70 14.57 -18.48
C SER A 115 -5.41 14.00 -19.86
N ASP A 116 -4.16 14.04 -20.30
CA ASP A 116 -3.65 13.41 -21.51
C ASP A 116 -3.90 11.91 -21.49
N TYR A 117 -3.75 11.22 -20.35
CA TYR A 117 -4.06 9.79 -20.25
C TYR A 117 -5.55 9.53 -20.42
N VAL A 118 -6.39 10.31 -19.72
CA VAL A 118 -7.85 10.21 -19.86
C VAL A 118 -8.30 10.60 -21.28
N GLU A 119 -7.54 11.43 -22.00
CA GLU A 119 -7.82 11.84 -23.38
C GLU A 119 -7.19 10.96 -24.46
N ARG A 120 -6.03 10.36 -24.17
CA ARG A 120 -5.10 9.77 -25.13
C ARG A 120 -4.34 8.62 -24.47
N LEU A 121 -4.86 7.42 -24.65
CA LEU A 121 -4.19 6.18 -24.24
C LEU A 121 -2.89 5.84 -25.01
N ILE A 122 -2.49 6.62 -26.01
CA ILE A 122 -1.72 6.06 -27.15
C ILE A 122 -0.18 6.07 -26.98
N ARG A 123 0.45 6.69 -25.96
CA ARG A 123 1.94 6.79 -25.94
C ARG A 123 2.64 6.76 -24.57
N LEU A 124 2.02 6.25 -23.51
CA LEU A 124 2.70 6.19 -22.22
C LEU A 124 3.59 4.94 -22.11
N THR A 125 4.77 5.12 -21.52
CA THR A 125 5.65 4.00 -21.15
C THR A 125 5.05 3.21 -19.97
N PRO A 126 5.41 1.93 -19.79
CA PRO A 126 4.92 1.16 -18.64
C PRO A 126 5.26 1.80 -17.28
N ALA A 127 6.43 2.46 -17.19
CA ALA A 127 6.85 3.19 -16.00
C ALA A 127 5.97 4.42 -15.74
N ALA A 128 5.63 5.20 -16.78
CA ALA A 128 4.72 6.34 -16.62
C ALA A 128 3.33 5.91 -16.14
N LEU A 129 2.79 4.81 -16.69
CA LEU A 129 1.54 4.21 -16.21
C LEU A 129 1.60 3.84 -14.74
N HIS A 130 2.72 3.22 -14.31
CA HIS A 130 2.94 2.88 -12.91
C HIS A 130 2.96 4.12 -12.01
N GLU A 131 3.74 5.14 -12.37
CA GLU A 131 3.86 6.36 -11.58
C GLU A 131 2.52 7.08 -11.40
N ILE A 132 1.72 7.15 -12.47
CA ILE A 132 0.37 7.73 -12.40
C ILE A 132 -0.53 6.87 -11.51
N ALA A 133 -0.51 5.55 -11.66
CA ALA A 133 -1.33 4.67 -10.84
C ALA A 133 -0.97 4.74 -9.35
N THR A 134 0.33 4.76 -9.00
CA THR A 134 0.75 4.95 -7.60
C THR A 134 0.38 6.33 -7.05
N LEU A 135 0.28 7.35 -7.92
CA LEU A 135 -0.28 8.64 -7.53
C LEU A 135 -1.76 8.50 -7.17
N PHE A 136 -2.57 7.80 -7.98
CA PHE A 136 -3.96 7.48 -7.61
C PHE A 136 -4.01 6.72 -6.29
N GLU A 137 -3.16 5.71 -6.09
CA GLU A 137 -3.11 4.94 -4.84
C GLU A 137 -2.87 5.82 -3.61
N SER A 138 -2.13 6.93 -3.75
CA SER A 138 -1.93 7.90 -2.68
C SER A 138 -3.11 8.84 -2.43
N PHE A 139 -4.09 8.92 -3.34
CA PHE A 139 -5.24 9.80 -3.15
C PHE A 139 -6.08 9.29 -1.97
N PRO A 140 -6.29 10.13 -0.94
CA PRO A 140 -7.31 9.81 0.04
C PRO A 140 -8.65 9.77 -0.67
N ASN A 141 -9.54 8.88 -0.27
CA ASN A 141 -10.95 8.96 -0.67
C ASN A 141 -11.18 8.85 -2.19
N LYS A 142 -10.45 7.94 -2.85
CA LYS A 142 -10.64 7.60 -4.28
C LYS A 142 -12.09 7.18 -4.55
N ILE A 143 -12.66 7.69 -5.65
CA ILE A 143 -13.95 7.19 -6.14
C ILE A 143 -13.75 5.88 -6.91
N ARG A 144 -14.82 5.11 -7.11
CA ARG A 144 -14.74 3.78 -7.74
C ARG A 144 -14.14 3.81 -9.15
N SER A 145 -14.44 4.81 -9.96
CA SER A 145 -13.90 4.94 -11.31
C SER A 145 -12.38 5.20 -11.30
N GLU A 146 -11.89 6.02 -10.39
CA GLU A 146 -10.44 6.27 -10.22
C GLU A 146 -9.70 5.05 -9.72
N PHE A 147 -10.30 4.31 -8.78
CA PHE A 147 -9.75 3.05 -8.31
C PHE A 147 -9.69 2.01 -9.43
N SER A 148 -10.72 1.94 -10.27
CA SER A 148 -10.73 1.07 -11.45
C SER A 148 -9.65 1.49 -12.45
N LEU A 149 -9.58 2.78 -12.77
CA LEU A 149 -8.59 3.34 -13.68
C LEU A 149 -7.15 3.04 -13.22
N MET A 150 -6.88 3.20 -11.93
CA MET A 150 -5.61 2.86 -11.31
C MET A 150 -5.24 1.38 -11.53
N LEU A 151 -6.17 0.46 -11.27
CA LEU A 151 -5.92 -0.97 -11.50
C LEU A 151 -5.75 -1.30 -12.98
N ASP A 152 -6.54 -0.67 -13.84
CA ASP A 152 -6.44 -0.86 -15.28
C ASP A 152 -5.08 -0.34 -15.81
N MET A 153 -4.58 0.79 -15.31
CA MET A 153 -3.23 1.30 -15.60
C MET A 153 -2.14 0.31 -15.16
N LEU A 154 -2.22 -0.21 -13.94
CA LEU A 154 -1.24 -1.18 -13.43
C LEU A 154 -1.28 -2.48 -14.22
N ASN A 155 -2.48 -2.99 -14.54
CA ASN A 155 -2.64 -4.20 -15.34
C ASN A 155 -2.14 -4.01 -16.78
N SER A 156 -2.35 -2.83 -17.36
CA SER A 156 -1.82 -2.49 -18.70
C SER A 156 -0.29 -2.45 -18.68
N ALA A 157 0.31 -1.79 -17.68
CA ALA A 157 1.76 -1.79 -17.50
C ALA A 157 2.33 -3.20 -17.23
N ALA A 158 1.60 -4.03 -16.47
CA ALA A 158 1.96 -5.42 -16.24
C ALA A 158 1.92 -6.25 -17.53
N ALA A 159 0.92 -6.04 -18.39
CA ALA A 159 0.86 -6.65 -19.71
C ALA A 159 2.12 -6.33 -20.52
N LEU A 160 2.63 -5.10 -20.40
CA LEU A 160 3.88 -4.63 -21.00
C LEU A 160 5.15 -5.17 -20.33
N GLY A 161 5.04 -6.17 -19.44
CA GLY A 161 6.16 -6.80 -18.74
C GLY A 161 6.75 -5.96 -17.61
N TYR A 162 6.07 -4.91 -17.16
CA TYR A 162 6.56 -4.06 -16.07
C TYR A 162 6.22 -4.67 -14.70
N GLY A 163 7.14 -5.48 -14.18
CA GLY A 163 7.01 -6.20 -12.91
C GLY A 163 6.49 -5.38 -11.71
N PRO A 164 7.00 -4.16 -11.44
CA PRO A 164 6.52 -3.35 -10.32
C PRO A 164 5.02 -3.06 -10.36
N SER A 165 4.45 -2.86 -11.56
CA SER A 165 3.00 -2.69 -11.73
C SER A 165 2.24 -3.98 -11.49
N ALA A 166 2.75 -5.12 -11.96
CA ALA A 166 2.14 -6.42 -11.71
C ALA A 166 2.05 -6.69 -10.20
N LEU A 167 3.15 -6.50 -9.47
CA LEU A 167 3.21 -6.69 -8.03
C LEU A 167 2.26 -5.74 -7.28
N SER A 168 2.25 -4.45 -7.63
CA SER A 168 1.39 -3.45 -6.97
C SER A 168 -0.10 -3.69 -7.24
N CYS A 169 -0.46 -4.08 -8.48
CA CYS A 169 -1.81 -4.48 -8.84
C CYS A 169 -2.27 -5.70 -8.03
N ALA A 170 -1.43 -6.74 -8.00
CA ALA A 170 -1.71 -7.97 -7.27
C ALA A 170 -1.90 -7.73 -5.77
N LYS A 171 -1.00 -6.96 -5.14
CA LYS A 171 -1.12 -6.57 -3.72
C LYS A 171 -2.46 -5.91 -3.46
N THR A 172 -2.82 -4.93 -4.29
CA THR A 172 -4.06 -4.16 -4.16
C THR A 172 -5.30 -5.06 -4.25
N LEU A 173 -5.37 -5.90 -5.29
CA LEU A 173 -6.46 -6.86 -5.50
C LEU A 173 -6.55 -7.88 -4.35
N LEU A 174 -5.41 -8.38 -3.86
CA LEU A 174 -5.36 -9.33 -2.76
C LEU A 174 -5.73 -8.71 -1.42
N LEU A 175 -5.54 -7.41 -1.18
CA LEU A 175 -5.87 -6.78 0.11
C LEU A 175 -7.31 -6.26 0.20
N ILE A 176 -7.94 -5.90 -0.92
CA ILE A 176 -9.20 -5.14 -0.95
C ILE A 176 -10.48 -6.02 -0.85
N HIS A 177 -10.34 -7.33 -0.70
CA HIS A 177 -11.42 -8.32 -0.71
C HIS A 177 -12.74 -7.85 -0.04
N ASN A 178 -13.86 -8.14 -0.72
CA ASN A 178 -15.27 -7.87 -0.36
C ASN A 178 -15.75 -6.41 -0.34
N LYS A 179 -14.88 -5.40 -0.49
CA LYS A 179 -15.35 -3.99 -0.44
C LYS A 179 -15.94 -3.45 -1.75
N HIS A 180 -15.59 -4.02 -2.90
CA HIS A 180 -15.95 -3.44 -4.20
C HIS A 180 -16.57 -4.44 -5.21
N GLY A 181 -16.99 -5.61 -4.75
CA GLY A 181 -17.65 -6.64 -5.58
C GLY A 181 -16.69 -7.58 -6.32
N LEU A 182 -17.26 -8.49 -7.13
CA LEU A 182 -16.56 -9.61 -7.77
C LEU A 182 -15.46 -9.19 -8.77
N ARG A 183 -15.61 -8.05 -9.44
CA ARG A 183 -14.66 -7.56 -10.46
C ARG A 183 -13.22 -7.38 -9.94
N TYR A 184 -13.05 -7.05 -8.66
CA TYR A 184 -11.73 -6.81 -8.07
C TYR A 184 -11.17 -8.04 -7.35
N ASN A 185 -11.63 -9.23 -7.74
CA ASN A 185 -11.02 -10.48 -7.32
C ASN A 185 -9.72 -10.69 -8.08
N TYR A 186 -8.60 -10.93 -7.39
CA TYR A 186 -7.30 -11.25 -7.99
C TYR A 186 -7.37 -12.38 -9.04
N TRP A 187 -8.32 -13.30 -8.90
CA TRP A 187 -8.53 -14.43 -9.81
C TRP A 187 -9.45 -14.14 -11.01
N ASP A 188 -10.05 -12.96 -11.10
CA ASP A 188 -10.91 -12.58 -12.24
C ASP A 188 -10.10 -12.61 -13.57
N PRO A 189 -10.66 -13.15 -14.67
CA PRO A 189 -9.96 -13.23 -15.95
C PRO A 189 -9.38 -11.91 -16.47
N GLY A 190 -9.99 -10.76 -16.11
CA GLY A 190 -9.50 -9.44 -16.49
C GLY A 190 -8.08 -9.12 -15.99
N TRP A 191 -7.61 -9.80 -14.94
CA TRP A 191 -6.29 -9.59 -14.35
C TRP A 191 -5.25 -10.63 -14.78
N LYS A 192 -5.49 -11.37 -15.88
CA LYS A 192 -4.58 -12.41 -16.38
C LYS A 192 -3.15 -11.90 -16.61
N SER A 193 -2.98 -10.70 -17.17
CA SER A 193 -1.67 -10.13 -17.46
C SER A 193 -0.87 -9.88 -16.18
N THR A 194 -1.51 -9.27 -15.18
CA THR A 194 -0.94 -9.12 -13.83
C THR A 194 -0.51 -10.47 -13.25
N ARG A 195 -1.39 -11.48 -13.26
CA ARG A 195 -1.06 -12.81 -12.71
C ARG A 195 0.12 -13.47 -13.41
N THR A 196 0.15 -13.41 -14.74
CA THR A 196 1.21 -14.01 -15.55
C THR A 196 2.58 -13.45 -15.18
N GLU A 197 2.70 -12.13 -15.05
CA GLU A 197 3.97 -11.50 -14.69
C GLU A 197 4.32 -11.75 -13.21
N VAL A 198 3.33 -11.75 -12.30
CA VAL A 198 3.55 -12.12 -10.89
C VAL A 198 4.08 -13.55 -10.76
N GLU A 199 3.46 -14.52 -11.44
CA GLU A 199 3.89 -15.92 -11.39
C GLU A 199 5.33 -16.10 -11.89
N LYS A 200 5.71 -15.35 -12.92
CA LYS A 200 7.09 -15.32 -13.41
C LYS A 200 8.04 -14.80 -12.32
N LEU A 201 7.73 -13.66 -11.69
CA LEU A 201 8.57 -13.07 -10.63
C LEU A 201 8.66 -13.97 -9.38
N ILE A 202 7.56 -14.65 -9.01
CA ILE A 202 7.54 -15.63 -7.92
C ILE A 202 8.46 -16.81 -8.24
N LYS A 203 8.41 -17.34 -9.47
CA LYS A 203 9.29 -18.45 -9.91
C LYS A 203 10.76 -18.05 -9.86
N GLU A 204 11.09 -16.79 -10.12
CA GLU A 204 12.46 -16.30 -9.99
C GLU A 204 12.94 -16.26 -8.54
N ASN A 205 12.05 -16.09 -7.55
CA ASN A 205 12.33 -16.15 -6.10
C ASN A 205 13.52 -15.27 -5.65
N ARG A 206 13.66 -14.10 -6.27
CA ARG A 206 14.70 -13.10 -6.02
C ARG A 206 14.16 -11.74 -5.57
N ASP A 207 12.88 -11.47 -5.80
CA ASP A 207 12.26 -10.19 -5.44
C ASP A 207 11.46 -10.34 -4.12
N PRO A 208 11.79 -9.60 -3.05
CA PRO A 208 11.06 -9.68 -1.80
C PRO A 208 9.57 -9.32 -1.96
N HIS A 209 9.22 -8.38 -2.85
CA HIS A 209 7.84 -8.01 -3.12
C HIS A 209 7.06 -9.17 -3.76
N ALA A 210 7.69 -9.93 -4.66
CA ALA A 210 7.07 -11.13 -5.24
C ALA A 210 6.81 -12.21 -4.18
N CYS A 211 7.74 -12.39 -3.23
CA CYS A 211 7.54 -13.30 -2.09
C CYS A 211 6.40 -12.85 -1.17
N VAL A 212 6.22 -11.53 -0.96
CA VAL A 212 5.02 -11.01 -0.25
C VAL A 212 3.74 -11.36 -1.01
N ILE A 213 3.70 -11.20 -2.34
CA ILE A 213 2.52 -11.59 -3.13
C ILE A 213 2.25 -13.09 -3.02
N GLN A 214 3.28 -13.93 -3.08
CA GLN A 214 3.13 -15.37 -2.89
C GLN A 214 2.53 -15.69 -1.51
N GLY A 215 3.00 -15.04 -0.45
CA GLY A 215 2.44 -15.17 0.90
C GLY A 215 0.97 -14.73 0.95
N LEU A 216 0.63 -13.61 0.31
CA LEU A 216 -0.76 -13.14 0.21
C LEU A 216 -1.67 -14.08 -0.59
N ILE A 217 -1.15 -14.73 -1.63
CA ILE A 217 -1.90 -15.76 -2.39
C ILE A 217 -2.26 -16.91 -1.46
N TYR A 218 -1.28 -17.50 -0.76
CA TYR A 218 -1.55 -18.60 0.18
C TYR A 218 -2.46 -18.19 1.33
N TYR A 219 -2.24 -16.99 1.89
CA TYR A 219 -3.09 -16.38 2.91
C TYR A 219 -4.56 -16.27 2.46
N ARG A 220 -4.81 -16.08 1.15
CA ARG A 220 -6.15 -15.94 0.58
C ARG A 220 -6.80 -17.24 0.11
N THR A 221 -6.01 -18.25 -0.25
CA THR A 221 -6.54 -19.50 -0.82
C THR A 221 -7.10 -20.46 0.21
N GLY A 222 -6.80 -20.29 1.51
CA GLY A 222 -7.39 -21.12 2.55
C GLY A 222 -6.89 -20.77 3.95
N ASP A 223 -7.67 -21.18 4.94
CA ASP A 223 -7.33 -21.08 6.36
C ASP A 223 -6.82 -22.42 6.94
N ASP A 224 -6.54 -23.40 6.08
CA ASP A 224 -5.91 -24.64 6.52
C ASP A 224 -4.45 -24.43 6.97
N GLU A 225 -3.98 -25.34 7.80
CA GLU A 225 -2.63 -25.28 8.38
C GLU A 225 -1.54 -25.29 7.31
N LEU A 226 -1.70 -26.06 6.23
CA LEU A 226 -0.72 -26.15 5.15
C LEU A 226 -0.57 -24.81 4.41
N ASN A 227 -1.67 -24.16 4.05
CA ASN A 227 -1.64 -22.83 3.43
C ASN A 227 -1.10 -21.77 4.38
N THR A 228 -1.42 -21.86 5.68
CA THR A 228 -0.88 -20.98 6.71
C THR A 228 0.65 -21.08 6.81
N GLN A 229 1.18 -22.31 6.86
CA GLN A 229 2.62 -22.57 6.88
C GLN A 229 3.31 -22.10 5.58
N ARG A 230 2.70 -22.34 4.41
CA ARG A 230 3.22 -21.87 3.12
C ARG A 230 3.26 -20.35 3.02
N ALA A 231 2.22 -19.67 3.52
CA ALA A 231 2.18 -18.22 3.57
C ALA A 231 3.30 -17.66 4.46
N LEU A 232 3.47 -18.21 5.67
CA LEU A 232 4.56 -17.84 6.57
C LEU A 232 5.94 -18.06 5.95
N ALA A 233 6.16 -19.19 5.28
CA ALA A 233 7.42 -19.48 4.61
C ALA A 233 7.74 -18.44 3.51
N ALA A 234 6.75 -18.07 2.71
CA ALA A 234 6.90 -17.03 1.70
C ALA A 234 7.19 -15.65 2.31
N PHE A 235 6.52 -15.29 3.40
CA PHE A 235 6.79 -14.04 4.11
C PHE A 235 8.19 -14.00 4.75
N LYS A 236 8.63 -15.07 5.42
CA LYS A 236 10.00 -15.18 5.94
C LYS A 236 11.05 -15.09 4.83
N ARG A 237 10.75 -15.63 3.64
CA ARG A 237 11.62 -15.47 2.48
C ARG A 237 11.68 -14.02 2.00
N ALA A 238 10.55 -13.31 1.99
CA ALA A 238 10.51 -11.88 1.67
C ALA A 238 11.34 -11.05 2.65
N GLU A 239 11.24 -11.36 3.95
CA GLU A 239 12.02 -10.74 5.02
C GLU A 239 13.53 -10.95 4.85
N LEU A 240 13.96 -12.18 4.56
CA LEU A 240 15.38 -12.45 4.29
C LEU A 240 15.88 -11.67 3.06
N LEU A 241 15.10 -11.62 1.99
CA LEU A 241 15.46 -10.91 0.77
C LEU A 241 15.41 -9.39 0.92
N SER A 242 14.63 -8.86 1.87
CA SER A 242 14.52 -7.41 2.08
C SER A 242 15.70 -6.82 2.83
N GLN A 243 16.43 -7.62 3.63
CA GLN A 243 17.65 -7.18 4.33
C GLN A 243 18.74 -6.67 3.38
N ASP A 244 18.86 -7.31 2.21
CA ASP A 244 19.82 -6.94 1.16
C ASP A 244 19.25 -5.93 0.16
N ALA A 245 17.96 -5.61 0.25
CA ALA A 245 17.30 -4.73 -0.70
C ALA A 245 17.58 -3.26 -0.35
N ALA A 246 18.07 -2.49 -1.33
CA ALA A 246 18.32 -1.06 -1.15
C ALA A 246 17.06 -0.29 -0.68
N LYS A 247 15.87 -0.77 -1.07
CA LYS A 247 14.56 -0.25 -0.63
C LYS A 247 13.54 -1.39 -0.63
N PHE A 248 12.87 -1.60 0.50
CA PHE A 248 11.70 -2.46 0.62
C PHE A 248 10.60 -1.69 1.36
N GLU A 249 9.46 -1.51 0.72
CA GLU A 249 8.42 -0.59 1.22
C GLU A 249 7.20 -1.32 1.81
N TRP A 250 7.20 -2.66 1.78
CA TRP A 250 6.03 -3.47 2.14
C TRP A 250 6.13 -4.12 3.52
N HIS A 251 6.96 -3.57 4.42
CA HIS A 251 7.09 -4.02 5.80
C HIS A 251 5.74 -4.12 6.52
N GLU A 252 4.89 -3.08 6.42
CA GLU A 252 3.56 -3.09 7.05
C GLU A 252 2.73 -4.31 6.61
N THR A 253 2.68 -4.60 5.31
CA THR A 253 1.91 -5.74 4.79
C THR A 253 2.53 -7.06 5.21
N LEU A 254 3.85 -7.18 5.12
CA LEU A 254 4.61 -8.37 5.50
C LEU A 254 4.33 -8.77 6.96
N TYR A 255 4.67 -7.90 7.90
CA TYR A 255 4.60 -8.22 9.32
C TYR A 255 3.17 -8.27 9.85
N THR A 256 2.26 -7.43 9.34
CA THR A 256 0.83 -7.53 9.69
C THR A 256 0.28 -8.92 9.34
N LYS A 257 0.66 -9.46 8.18
CA LYS A 257 0.18 -10.77 7.73
C LYS A 257 0.91 -11.93 8.39
N GLN A 258 2.19 -11.80 8.72
CA GLN A 258 2.87 -12.77 9.57
C GLN A 258 2.18 -12.88 10.93
N ALA A 259 1.88 -11.76 11.60
CA ALA A 259 1.18 -11.81 12.89
C ALA A 259 -0.21 -12.46 12.77
N ASP A 260 -0.99 -12.11 11.74
CA ASP A 260 -2.29 -12.76 11.50
C ASP A 260 -2.15 -14.28 11.38
N LEU A 261 -1.10 -14.76 10.71
CA LEU A 261 -0.82 -16.19 10.53
C LEU A 261 -0.33 -16.86 11.81
N TYR A 262 0.54 -16.20 12.59
CA TYR A 262 1.00 -16.71 13.87
C TYR A 262 -0.15 -16.85 14.88
N GLN A 263 -1.07 -15.88 14.94
CA GLN A 263 -2.28 -15.98 15.75
C GLN A 263 -3.17 -17.15 15.32
N ARG A 264 -3.30 -17.43 14.01
CA ARG A 264 -4.04 -18.62 13.53
C ARG A 264 -3.41 -19.93 14.00
N LEU A 265 -2.09 -19.97 14.16
CA LEU A 265 -1.36 -21.12 14.68
C LEU A 265 -1.34 -21.17 16.22
N GLY A 266 -1.89 -20.16 16.90
CA GLY A 266 -1.83 -20.04 18.36
C GLY A 266 -0.46 -19.63 18.90
N ASP A 267 0.45 -19.16 18.05
CA ASP A 267 1.79 -18.69 18.43
C ASP A 267 1.75 -17.17 18.69
N GLU A 268 1.20 -16.79 19.85
CA GLU A 268 1.03 -15.38 20.22
C GLU A 268 2.37 -14.65 20.39
N ASP A 269 3.42 -15.33 20.87
CA ASP A 269 4.74 -14.74 21.06
C ASP A 269 5.36 -14.33 19.71
N ALA A 270 5.29 -15.20 18.70
CA ALA A 270 5.75 -14.87 17.36
C ALA A 270 4.89 -13.79 16.69
N ALA A 271 3.57 -13.79 16.94
CA ALA A 271 2.68 -12.75 16.43
C ALA A 271 3.04 -11.38 17.00
N VAL A 272 3.34 -11.32 18.30
CA VAL A 272 3.77 -10.11 18.98
C VAL A 272 5.14 -9.64 18.48
N LYS A 273 6.10 -10.55 18.33
CA LYS A 273 7.42 -10.20 17.77
C LYS A 273 7.31 -9.56 16.39
N ALA A 274 6.44 -10.09 15.52
CA ALA A 274 6.19 -9.48 14.21
C ALA A 274 5.60 -8.05 14.33
N MET A 275 4.80 -7.77 15.36
CA MET A 275 4.28 -6.41 15.61
C MET A 275 5.34 -5.49 16.21
N GLU A 276 6.26 -6.00 17.03
CA GLU A 276 7.42 -5.25 17.54
C GLU A 276 8.31 -4.76 16.41
N GLU A 277 8.57 -5.59 15.39
CA GLU A 277 9.28 -5.15 14.17
C GLU A 277 8.60 -3.93 13.54
N LEU A 278 7.26 -3.91 13.41
CA LEU A 278 6.55 -2.73 12.88
C LEU A 278 6.67 -1.49 13.78
N VAL A 279 6.74 -1.67 15.10
CA VAL A 279 6.96 -0.57 16.04
C VAL A 279 8.35 0.02 15.88
N ASP A 280 9.38 -0.81 15.66
CA ASP A 280 10.75 -0.35 15.42
C ASP A 280 10.87 0.50 14.14
N TRP A 281 10.04 0.20 13.13
CA TRP A 281 9.91 1.00 11.90
C TRP A 281 8.91 2.18 12.04
N ASP A 282 8.42 2.46 13.23
CA ASP A 282 7.45 3.52 13.56
C ASP A 282 6.12 3.44 12.78
N TYR A 283 5.68 2.24 12.39
CA TYR A 283 4.38 2.07 11.74
C TYR A 283 3.23 2.21 12.75
N ALA A 284 2.24 3.05 12.43
CA ALA A 284 1.06 3.27 13.27
C ALA A 284 0.28 1.98 13.56
N MET A 285 0.21 1.07 12.58
CA MET A 285 -0.47 -0.21 12.71
C MET A 285 0.22 -1.13 13.73
N GLY A 286 1.56 -1.15 13.76
CA GLY A 286 2.34 -1.93 14.73
C GLY A 286 2.04 -1.51 16.16
N HIS A 287 2.12 -0.21 16.43
CA HIS A 287 1.78 0.38 17.72
C HIS A 287 0.36 0.01 18.18
N TYR A 288 -0.62 0.16 17.29
CA TYR A 288 -2.01 -0.17 17.60
C TYR A 288 -2.20 -1.65 17.90
N ARG A 289 -1.72 -2.56 17.04
CA ARG A 289 -1.93 -3.99 17.22
C ARG A 289 -1.20 -4.51 18.46
N LEU A 290 0.02 -4.05 18.71
CA LEU A 290 0.76 -4.43 19.92
C LEU A 290 0.02 -4.01 21.20
N ALA A 291 -0.55 -2.79 21.21
CA ALA A 291 -1.38 -2.32 22.33
C ALA A 291 -2.68 -3.14 22.53
N MET A 292 -3.23 -3.70 21.44
CA MET A 292 -4.42 -4.56 21.52
C MET A 292 -4.07 -5.99 21.95
N MET A 293 -2.90 -6.50 21.55
CA MET A 293 -2.41 -7.83 21.94
C MET A 293 -1.97 -7.89 23.40
N ARG A 294 -1.44 -6.78 23.95
CA ARG A 294 -0.98 -6.70 25.35
C ARG A 294 -1.79 -5.67 26.15
N PRO A 295 -3.06 -5.95 26.50
CA PRO A 295 -3.96 -4.98 27.14
C PRO A 295 -3.49 -4.51 28.52
N ASP A 296 -2.66 -5.29 29.20
CA ASP A 296 -2.14 -5.00 30.54
C ASP A 296 -0.69 -4.47 30.52
N HIS A 297 -0.10 -4.27 29.34
CA HIS A 297 1.27 -3.78 29.23
C HIS A 297 1.38 -2.34 29.75
N PRO A 298 2.41 -2.00 30.55
CA PRO A 298 2.60 -0.65 31.08
C PRO A 298 2.62 0.44 30.00
N GLU A 299 3.15 0.12 28.81
CA GLU A 299 3.27 1.06 27.69
C GLU A 299 2.03 1.14 26.80
N ARG A 300 0.95 0.41 27.10
CA ARG A 300 -0.25 0.38 26.25
C ARG A 300 -0.76 1.78 25.91
N TYR A 301 -0.80 2.67 26.90
CA TYR A 301 -1.19 4.07 26.68
C TYR A 301 -0.32 4.76 25.63
N ILE A 302 1.01 4.65 25.76
CA ILE A 302 1.97 5.31 24.86
C ILE A 302 1.83 4.75 23.44
N LEU A 303 1.69 3.43 23.30
CA LEU A 303 1.48 2.78 22.01
C LEU A 303 0.20 3.28 21.32
N LEU A 304 -0.92 3.36 22.06
CA LEU A 304 -2.18 3.88 21.53
C LEU A 304 -2.09 5.36 21.13
N VAL A 305 -1.40 6.19 21.94
CA VAL A 305 -1.14 7.60 21.61
C VAL A 305 -0.33 7.72 20.31
N LYS A 306 0.77 6.98 20.16
CA LYS A 306 1.60 7.00 18.95
C LYS A 306 0.80 6.59 17.72
N ALA A 307 0.01 5.52 17.81
CA ALA A 307 -0.85 5.09 16.71
C ALA A 307 -1.89 6.16 16.33
N ALA A 308 -2.58 6.76 17.31
CA ALA A 308 -3.58 7.79 17.08
C ALA A 308 -2.97 9.07 16.49
N MET A 309 -1.83 9.52 17.01
CA MET A 309 -1.09 10.69 16.52
C MET A 309 -0.54 10.49 15.11
N SER A 310 -0.21 9.25 14.75
CA SER A 310 0.18 8.86 13.38
C SER A 310 -1.02 8.77 12.43
N GLY A 311 -2.22 9.17 12.87
CA GLY A 311 -3.41 9.28 12.05
C GLY A 311 -4.18 7.98 11.87
N LEU A 312 -3.93 6.95 12.70
CA LEU A 312 -4.70 5.70 12.64
C LEU A 312 -6.02 5.86 13.44
N PRO A 313 -7.18 5.98 12.77
CA PRO A 313 -8.45 6.29 13.46
C PRO A 313 -8.85 5.21 14.46
N LYS A 314 -8.53 3.95 14.15
CA LYS A 314 -8.85 2.77 14.97
C LYS A 314 -8.25 2.81 16.38
N ALA A 315 -7.20 3.61 16.59
CA ALA A 315 -6.54 3.72 17.89
C ALA A 315 -7.24 4.70 18.84
N ILE A 316 -8.07 5.63 18.33
CA ILE A 316 -8.62 6.72 19.12
C ILE A 316 -9.62 6.23 20.16
N GLU A 317 -10.55 5.35 19.78
CA GLU A 317 -11.54 4.80 20.70
C GLU A 317 -10.90 3.96 21.83
N PRO A 318 -10.01 2.98 21.56
CA PRO A 318 -9.29 2.28 22.62
C PRO A 318 -8.47 3.21 23.53
N LEU A 319 -7.89 4.27 22.98
CA LEU A 319 -7.16 5.28 23.75
C LEU A 319 -8.08 6.05 24.70
N MET A 320 -9.24 6.49 24.21
CA MET A 320 -10.29 7.14 25.01
C MET A 320 -10.76 6.22 26.15
N LEU A 321 -11.05 4.95 25.85
CA LEU A 321 -11.48 3.97 26.84
C LEU A 321 -10.39 3.71 27.89
N HIS A 322 -9.12 3.65 27.48
CA HIS A 322 -7.99 3.55 28.41
C HIS A 322 -7.93 4.75 29.37
N CYS A 323 -8.12 5.96 28.87
CA CYS A 323 -8.16 7.17 29.69
C CYS A 323 -9.32 7.14 30.71
N LEU A 324 -10.52 6.74 30.28
CA LEU A 324 -11.69 6.61 31.17
C LEU A 324 -11.47 5.56 32.26
N SER A 325 -10.97 4.38 31.89
CA SER A 325 -10.65 3.32 32.84
C SER A 325 -9.60 3.77 33.86
N THR A 326 -8.53 4.44 33.41
CA THR A 326 -7.50 4.96 34.31
C THR A 326 -8.04 6.03 35.24
N SER A 327 -8.87 6.96 34.75
CA SER A 327 -9.57 7.93 35.60
C SER A 327 -10.37 7.27 36.72
N GLN A 328 -11.12 6.20 36.41
CA GLN A 328 -11.92 5.48 37.41
C GLN A 328 -11.03 4.83 38.47
N ARG A 329 -9.91 4.21 38.07
CA ARG A 329 -8.98 3.55 39.01
C ARG A 329 -8.33 4.54 39.98
N VAL A 330 -7.95 5.73 39.51
CA VAL A 330 -7.24 6.71 40.36
C VAL A 330 -8.17 7.65 41.12
N ALA A 331 -9.49 7.65 40.85
CA ALA A 331 -10.44 8.62 41.39
C ALA A 331 -10.47 8.73 42.92
N ALA A 332 -10.27 7.62 43.64
CA ALA A 332 -10.26 7.60 45.10
C ALA A 332 -8.94 8.10 45.70
N ALA A 333 -7.82 7.83 45.03
CA ALA A 333 -6.48 8.17 45.52
C ALA A 333 -6.03 9.58 45.11
N ASP A 334 -6.33 9.99 43.88
CA ASP A 334 -5.95 11.27 43.31
C ASP A 334 -7.07 11.81 42.38
N PRO A 335 -8.01 12.61 42.94
CA PRO A 335 -9.09 13.21 42.17
C PRO A 335 -8.64 14.18 41.08
N GLN A 336 -7.47 14.83 41.24
CA GLN A 336 -6.96 15.79 40.26
C GLN A 336 -6.44 15.05 39.02
N LEU A 337 -5.63 14.02 39.24
CA LEU A 337 -5.17 13.14 38.16
C LEU A 337 -6.34 12.43 37.47
N ALA A 338 -7.35 11.99 38.23
CA ALA A 338 -8.56 11.41 37.67
C ALA A 338 -9.30 12.39 36.74
N ALA A 339 -9.35 13.68 37.09
CA ALA A 339 -9.95 14.72 36.25
C ALA A 339 -9.13 15.00 34.99
N GLU A 340 -7.80 14.93 35.06
CA GLU A 340 -6.92 15.01 33.88
C GLU A 340 -7.19 13.89 32.88
N TRP A 341 -7.28 12.65 33.36
CA TRP A 341 -7.61 11.50 32.51
C TRP A 341 -8.98 11.63 31.83
N ARG A 342 -10.00 12.18 32.52
CA ARG A 342 -11.30 12.47 31.89
C ARG A 342 -11.19 13.51 30.80
N ARG A 343 -10.47 14.60 31.04
CA ARG A 343 -10.23 15.64 30.03
C ARG A 343 -9.55 15.06 28.78
N ASN A 344 -8.54 14.20 28.97
CA ASN A 344 -7.89 13.51 27.86
C ASN A 344 -8.88 12.62 27.09
N ALA A 345 -9.71 11.84 27.79
CA ALA A 345 -10.75 11.04 27.15
C ALA A 345 -11.73 11.90 26.34
N GLU A 346 -12.20 13.02 26.89
CA GLU A 346 -13.08 13.97 26.21
C GLU A 346 -12.42 14.60 24.96
N GLU A 347 -11.12 14.89 25.02
CA GLU A 347 -10.37 15.39 23.88
C GLU A 347 -10.27 14.36 22.75
N TRP A 348 -9.90 13.12 23.07
CA TRP A 348 -9.86 12.04 22.09
C TRP A 348 -11.25 11.70 21.53
N GLY A 349 -12.28 11.71 22.38
CA GLY A 349 -13.66 11.51 21.95
C GLY A 349 -14.15 12.57 20.97
N ARG A 350 -13.79 13.84 21.19
CA ARG A 350 -14.08 14.92 20.22
C ARG A 350 -13.37 14.72 18.88
N LEU A 351 -12.13 14.25 18.90
CA LEU A 351 -11.38 13.93 17.67
C LEU A 351 -12.02 12.76 16.91
N ASP A 352 -12.38 11.68 17.60
CA ASP A 352 -13.08 10.53 17.01
C ASP A 352 -14.40 10.95 16.35
N GLN A 353 -15.21 11.74 17.07
CA GLN A 353 -16.46 12.28 16.53
C GLN A 353 -16.21 13.15 15.29
N HIS A 354 -15.22 14.05 15.33
CA HIS A 354 -14.89 14.90 14.19
C HIS A 354 -14.46 14.08 12.97
N MET A 355 -13.69 13.00 13.17
CA MET A 355 -13.27 12.11 12.10
C MET A 355 -14.46 11.34 11.52
N LYS A 356 -15.35 10.80 12.37
CA LYS A 356 -16.59 10.14 11.95
C LYS A 356 -17.51 11.09 11.16
N GLU A 357 -17.70 12.31 11.64
CA GLU A 357 -18.51 13.33 10.95
C GLU A 357 -17.91 13.72 9.59
N ARG A 358 -16.59 13.89 9.53
CA ARG A 358 -15.88 14.18 8.28
C ARG A 358 -16.06 13.04 7.27
N ASP A 359 -15.87 11.80 7.72
CA ASP A 359 -16.00 10.61 6.88
C ASP A 359 -17.46 10.41 6.44
N GLN A 360 -18.43 10.68 7.30
CA GLN A 360 -19.86 10.68 6.95
C GLN A 360 -20.20 11.73 5.90
N LYS A 361 -19.84 13.01 6.14
CA LYS A 361 -20.06 14.10 5.17
C LYS A 361 -19.43 13.79 3.82
N TRP A 362 -18.25 13.15 3.84
CA TRP A 362 -17.58 12.71 2.63
C TRP A 362 -18.37 11.60 1.92
N MET A 363 -18.82 10.56 2.63
CA MET A 363 -19.64 9.49 2.07
C MET A 363 -20.96 10.02 1.48
N GLU A 364 -21.58 11.01 2.13
CA GLU A 364 -22.77 11.69 1.61
C GLU A 364 -22.47 12.47 0.33
N GLY A 365 -21.34 13.20 0.29
CA GLY A 365 -20.87 13.87 -0.92
C GLY A 365 -20.59 12.91 -2.08
N LEU A 366 -20.00 11.75 -1.79
CA LEU A 366 -19.76 10.69 -2.76
C LEU A 366 -21.08 10.16 -3.34
N LYS A 367 -22.05 9.83 -2.48
CA LYS A 367 -23.38 9.36 -2.90
C LYS A 367 -24.10 10.39 -3.79
N ARG A 368 -24.06 11.68 -3.41
CA ARG A 368 -24.64 12.77 -4.22
C ARG A 368 -24.00 12.85 -5.60
N ARG A 369 -22.66 12.72 -5.68
CA ARG A 369 -21.94 12.72 -6.96
C ARG A 369 -22.31 11.53 -7.82
N GLU A 370 -22.39 10.33 -7.25
CA GLU A 370 -22.83 9.13 -7.95
C GLU A 370 -24.27 9.27 -8.47
N GLU A 371 -25.17 9.86 -7.69
CA GLU A 371 -26.55 10.14 -8.12
C GLU A 371 -26.61 11.16 -9.27
N MET A 372 -25.84 12.24 -9.21
CA MET A 372 -25.76 13.23 -10.30
C MET A 372 -25.24 12.61 -11.59
N ILE A 373 -24.19 11.78 -11.52
CA ILE A 373 -23.65 11.06 -12.69
C ILE A 373 -24.71 10.12 -13.26
N ARG A 374 -25.42 9.38 -12.40
CA ARG A 374 -26.51 8.49 -12.83
C ARG A 374 -27.60 9.25 -13.59
N LYS A 375 -28.12 10.34 -13.02
CA LYS A 375 -29.16 11.18 -13.65
C LYS A 375 -28.70 11.73 -15.00
N ARG A 376 -27.47 12.24 -15.07
CA ARG A 376 -26.90 12.74 -16.32
C ARG A 376 -26.81 11.66 -17.40
N ASN A 377 -26.45 10.43 -17.04
CA ASN A 377 -26.39 9.31 -17.98
C ASN A 377 -27.79 8.89 -18.46
N GLU A 378 -28.80 8.94 -17.59
CA GLU A 378 -30.21 8.69 -17.92
C GLU A 378 -30.72 9.74 -18.93
N GLU A 379 -30.49 11.03 -18.66
CA GLU A 379 -30.84 12.14 -19.57
C GLU A 379 -30.15 12.00 -20.94
N GLN A 380 -28.86 11.65 -20.95
CA GLN A 380 -28.13 11.42 -22.21
C GLN A 380 -28.66 10.22 -22.98
N ALA A 381 -29.10 9.16 -22.30
CA ALA A 381 -29.71 7.99 -22.94
C ALA A 381 -31.08 8.31 -23.53
N GLU A 382 -31.87 9.17 -22.88
CA GLU A 382 -33.14 9.66 -23.39
C GLU A 382 -32.97 10.57 -24.61
N SER A 383 -31.99 11.48 -24.59
CA SER A 383 -31.71 12.38 -25.73
C SER A 383 -31.28 11.67 -27.03
N LYS A 384 -30.87 10.40 -26.93
CA LYS A 384 -30.43 9.57 -28.07
C LYS A 384 -31.56 8.68 -28.63
N LYS A 385 -32.72 8.66 -27.99
CA LYS A 385 -33.95 8.02 -28.50
C LYS A 385 -34.74 9.04 -29.30
#